data_AF-A0A934UEM8-F1
#
_entry.id   AF-A0A934UEM8-F1
#
_cell.length_a   1.000
_cell.length_b   1.000
_cell.length_c   1.000
_cell.angle_alpha   90.00
_cell.angle_beta   90.00
_cell.angle_gamma   90.00
#
_symmetry.space_group_name_H-M   'P 1'
#
loop_
_entity.id
_entity.type
_entity.pdbx_description
1 polymer ?
#
loop_
_entity_poly.entity_id
_entity_poly.type
_entity_poly.pdbx_seq_one_letter_code
_entity_poly.pdbx_strand_id
1 'polypeptide(L)'
;MNIATKLATASTVALLVGTVGAAANTLQLQNVSVQWLNPSPNANVTSNTSTPGDSNTNTPAEAHINWGSGGTSGYDVVADSDPVPQPGANIGDMFQIGMFTHRNQSINAGTSINSVQLSLTADVLLDGTTVIGNGLNFLFDFDHNETSNVSNCAFPDPNNSNCDDIVTVTSNNLTETFNYNNTEYTLEINGFLDEDTNQFTNQFFSAEGGNNEAIVMATFTSEIPGVPLPAAGWLLLAGVGGLAAVRRKKKTA
;
A
#
# COMPACT_ATOMS: atom_id res chain seq x y z
N MET A 1 -4.58 55.93 -59.90
CA MET A 1 -3.36 55.93 -59.09
C MET A 1 -3.76 55.74 -57.63
N ASN A 2 -3.37 54.58 -57.08
CA ASN A 2 -3.29 54.13 -55.67
C ASN A 2 -4.55 54.17 -54.79
N ILE A 3 -5.22 53.03 -54.54
CA ILE A 3 -4.92 51.82 -53.72
C ILE A 3 -5.70 51.92 -52.39
N ALA A 4 -6.77 51.12 -52.33
CA ALA A 4 -7.59 50.89 -51.15
C ALA A 4 -6.88 49.98 -50.15
N THR A 5 -6.76 50.43 -48.91
CA THR A 5 -6.24 49.62 -47.80
C THR A 5 -7.39 48.87 -47.14
N LYS A 6 -7.50 47.56 -47.40
CA LYS A 6 -8.40 46.66 -46.67
C LYS A 6 -7.76 46.33 -45.31
N LEU A 7 -8.38 46.75 -44.21
CA LEU A 7 -8.08 46.23 -42.88
C LEU A 7 -8.61 44.78 -42.81
N ALA A 8 -7.69 43.82 -42.68
CA ALA A 8 -8.04 42.44 -42.38
C ALA A 8 -8.14 42.29 -40.86
N THR A 9 -9.35 42.03 -40.37
CA THR A 9 -9.63 41.68 -38.98
C THR A 9 -9.06 40.28 -38.72
N ALA A 10 -7.96 40.20 -37.96
CA ALA A 10 -7.42 38.94 -37.48
C ALA A 10 -8.20 38.51 -36.23
N SER A 11 -9.14 37.57 -36.38
CA SER A 11 -9.77 36.91 -35.23
C SER A 11 -8.80 35.89 -34.64
N THR A 12 -8.22 36.24 -33.49
CA THR A 12 -7.47 35.31 -32.63
C THR A 12 -8.47 34.37 -31.95
N VAL A 13 -8.51 33.10 -32.37
CA VAL A 13 -9.16 32.03 -31.60
C VAL A 13 -8.18 31.63 -30.50
N ALA A 14 -8.44 32.08 -29.28
CA ALA A 14 -7.74 31.59 -28.09
C ALA A 14 -8.28 30.20 -27.75
N LEU A 15 -7.48 29.15 -27.98
CA LEU A 15 -7.75 27.83 -27.42
C LEU A 15 -7.53 27.93 -25.91
N LEU A 16 -8.62 28.01 -25.15
CA LEU A 16 -8.61 27.75 -23.71
C LEU A 16 -8.38 26.25 -23.54
N VAL A 17 -7.12 25.84 -23.41
CA VAL A 17 -6.78 24.53 -22.85
C VAL A 17 -7.06 24.64 -21.36
N GLY A 18 -8.28 24.29 -20.96
CA GLY A 18 -8.57 24.05 -19.55
C GLY A 18 -7.70 22.88 -19.10
N THR A 19 -6.77 23.14 -18.20
CA THR A 19 -6.13 22.07 -17.42
C THR A 19 -7.21 21.52 -16.50
N VAL A 20 -7.92 20.48 -16.96
CA VAL A 20 -8.61 19.58 -16.04
C VAL A 20 -7.52 18.97 -15.18
N GLY A 21 -7.41 19.45 -13.93
CA GLY A 21 -6.64 18.74 -12.93
C GLY A 21 -7.23 17.33 -12.85
N ALA A 22 -6.39 16.31 -13.04
CA ALA A 22 -6.81 14.95 -12.77
C ALA A 22 -7.17 14.88 -11.28
N ALA A 23 -8.46 14.65 -10.98
CA ALA A 23 -8.82 14.21 -9.64
C ALA A 23 -8.20 12.83 -9.49
N ALA A 24 -7.32 12.67 -8.51
CA ALA A 24 -6.72 11.39 -8.24
C ALA A 24 -7.71 10.55 -7.43
N ASN A 25 -7.85 9.29 -7.84
CA ASN A 25 -8.78 8.36 -7.23
C ASN A 25 -8.34 8.03 -5.81
N THR A 26 -9.32 7.96 -4.91
CA THR A 26 -9.13 7.60 -3.50
C THR A 26 -9.64 6.19 -3.27
N LEU A 27 -8.80 5.34 -2.68
CA LEU A 27 -9.17 3.99 -2.26
C LEU A 27 -9.30 3.94 -0.74
N GLN A 28 -10.30 3.20 -0.25
CA GLN A 28 -10.57 3.03 1.19
C GLN A 28 -10.91 1.57 1.48
N LEU A 29 -10.56 1.14 2.69
CA LEU A 29 -10.91 -0.16 3.23
C LEU A 29 -12.02 0.00 4.27
N GLN A 30 -13.06 -0.83 4.22
CA GLN A 30 -14.13 -0.87 5.22
C GLN A 30 -14.42 -2.29 5.67
N ASN A 31 -15.14 -2.43 6.79
CA ASN A 31 -15.49 -3.75 7.36
C ASN A 31 -14.25 -4.64 7.52
N VAL A 32 -13.15 -4.03 7.98
CA VAL A 32 -11.85 -4.68 8.11
C VAL A 32 -11.94 -5.79 9.15
N SER A 33 -11.35 -6.94 8.83
CA SER A 33 -11.08 -8.03 9.75
C SER A 33 -9.66 -8.55 9.53
N VAL A 34 -9.00 -8.98 10.61
CA VAL A 34 -7.61 -9.47 10.56
C VAL A 34 -7.48 -10.82 11.23
N GLN A 35 -6.58 -11.67 10.75
CA GLN A 35 -6.28 -12.97 11.35
C GLN A 35 -4.84 -13.41 11.07
N TRP A 36 -4.17 -14.02 12.05
CA TRP A 36 -2.90 -14.72 11.83
C TRP A 36 -3.10 -16.13 11.29
N LEU A 37 -2.38 -16.48 10.24
CA LEU A 37 -2.45 -17.75 9.52
C LEU A 37 -1.07 -18.39 9.36
N ASN A 38 -1.06 -19.70 9.13
CA ASN A 38 0.10 -20.45 8.65
C ASN A 38 1.43 -20.22 9.42
N PRO A 39 1.43 -20.21 10.76
CA PRO A 39 2.68 -20.06 11.50
C PRO A 39 3.60 -21.25 11.24
N SER A 40 4.90 -20.97 11.10
CA SER A 40 5.90 -21.98 10.77
C SER A 40 7.20 -21.75 11.55
N PRO A 41 7.68 -22.70 12.36
CA PRO A 41 6.99 -23.94 12.75
C PRO A 41 5.76 -23.69 13.65
N ASN A 42 4.79 -24.59 13.65
CA ASN A 42 3.56 -24.46 14.45
C ASN A 42 3.60 -25.21 15.81
N ALA A 43 4.71 -25.90 16.12
CA ALA A 43 4.76 -26.85 17.23
C ALA A 43 4.59 -26.23 18.63
N ASN A 44 4.92 -24.96 18.80
CA ASN A 44 4.81 -24.23 20.07
C ASN A 44 3.83 -23.05 19.96
N VAL A 45 2.94 -23.08 18.97
CA VAL A 45 2.08 -21.94 18.67
C VAL A 45 0.71 -22.15 19.29
N THR A 46 0.21 -21.12 19.97
CA THR A 46 -1.20 -21.01 20.33
C THR A 46 -1.78 -19.78 19.65
N SER A 47 -2.63 -20.03 18.66
CA SER A 47 -3.38 -18.97 17.97
C SER A 47 -4.72 -18.79 18.67
N ASN A 48 -4.92 -17.63 19.28
CA ASN A 48 -6.27 -17.18 19.61
C ASN A 48 -6.77 -16.41 18.39
N THR A 49 -7.60 -17.05 17.57
CA THR A 49 -8.23 -16.38 16.42
C THR A 49 -8.93 -15.12 16.90
N SER A 50 -8.53 -14.02 16.27
CA SER A 50 -9.07 -12.67 16.31
C SER A 50 -10.54 -12.52 16.69
N THR A 51 -10.85 -11.47 17.45
CA THR A 51 -12.18 -10.86 17.43
C THR A 51 -12.30 -10.10 16.11
N PRO A 52 -13.19 -10.50 15.18
CA PRO A 52 -13.45 -9.69 13.99
C PRO A 52 -13.85 -8.28 14.45
N GLY A 53 -13.34 -7.24 13.78
CA GLY A 53 -13.79 -5.87 14.04
C GLY A 53 -15.30 -5.80 13.80
N ASP A 54 -16.00 -5.09 14.66
CA ASP A 54 -17.44 -4.89 14.53
C ASP A 54 -17.69 -3.43 14.13
N SER A 55 -17.97 -3.25 12.83
CA SER A 55 -18.25 -1.95 12.24
C SER A 55 -19.50 -1.27 12.80
N ASN A 56 -20.39 -1.99 13.49
CA ASN A 56 -21.54 -1.39 14.17
C ASN A 56 -21.19 -0.85 15.56
N THR A 57 -20.11 -1.33 16.18
CA THR A 57 -19.69 -0.92 17.53
C THR A 57 -18.40 -0.10 17.52
N ASN A 58 -17.82 0.18 16.36
CA ASN A 58 -16.51 0.83 16.19
C ASN A 58 -15.40 0.11 16.99
N THR A 59 -15.54 -1.21 17.19
CA THR A 59 -14.49 -2.01 17.81
C THR A 59 -13.50 -2.38 16.71
N PRO A 60 -12.22 -1.99 16.80
CA PRO A 60 -11.23 -2.32 15.79
C PRO A 60 -11.05 -3.84 15.67
N ALA A 61 -10.64 -4.30 14.49
CA ALA A 61 -10.33 -5.72 14.30
C ALA A 61 -8.99 -6.05 14.93
N GLU A 62 -8.93 -7.10 15.74
CA GLU A 62 -7.72 -7.44 16.48
C GLU A 62 -7.34 -8.91 16.27
N ALA A 63 -6.06 -9.19 16.03
CA ALA A 63 -5.53 -10.55 15.87
C ALA A 63 -4.32 -10.80 16.76
N HIS A 64 -4.30 -11.96 17.44
CA HIS A 64 -3.25 -12.32 18.38
C HIS A 64 -2.68 -13.71 18.05
N ILE A 65 -1.35 -13.86 18.18
CA ILE A 65 -0.68 -15.14 18.07
C ILE A 65 0.43 -15.23 19.12
N ASN A 66 0.60 -16.40 19.72
CA ASN A 66 1.60 -16.64 20.76
C ASN A 66 2.47 -17.85 20.40
N TRP A 67 3.73 -17.81 20.81
CA TRP A 67 4.64 -18.94 20.73
C TRP A 67 5.60 -18.99 21.92
N GLY A 68 6.41 -20.04 21.94
CA GLY A 68 7.49 -20.22 22.89
C GLY A 68 7.21 -21.19 24.02
N SER A 69 8.29 -21.58 24.71
CA SER A 69 8.27 -22.37 25.94
C SER A 69 9.20 -21.73 26.97
N GLY A 70 8.87 -21.80 28.26
CA GLY A 70 9.64 -21.11 29.31
C GLY A 70 9.39 -19.61 29.41
N GLY A 71 8.83 -19.02 28.35
CA GLY A 71 8.24 -17.69 28.25
C GLY A 71 7.15 -17.69 27.18
N THR A 72 6.60 -16.52 26.84
CA THR A 72 5.59 -16.39 25.78
C THR A 72 5.80 -15.11 25.00
N SER A 73 6.34 -15.27 23.79
CA SER A 73 6.42 -14.20 22.80
C SER A 73 5.20 -14.24 21.89
N GLY A 74 4.96 -13.19 21.12
CA GLY A 74 3.80 -13.16 20.23
C GLY A 74 3.61 -11.85 19.49
N TYR A 75 2.71 -11.87 18.51
CA TYR A 75 2.27 -10.67 17.81
C TYR A 75 0.82 -10.36 18.12
N ASP A 76 0.54 -9.06 18.18
CA ASP A 76 -0.80 -8.50 18.18
C ASP A 76 -0.90 -7.48 17.04
N VAL A 77 -2.04 -7.47 16.33
CA VAL A 77 -2.37 -6.41 15.36
C VAL A 77 -3.73 -5.86 15.72
N VAL A 78 -3.82 -4.53 15.79
CA VAL A 78 -5.08 -3.79 15.89
C VAL A 78 -5.25 -3.02 14.59
N ALA A 79 -6.15 -3.47 13.73
CA ALA A 79 -6.42 -2.82 12.46
C ALA A 79 -7.17 -1.50 12.69
N ASP A 80 -6.85 -0.49 11.89
CA ASP A 80 -7.67 0.70 11.81
C ASP A 80 -9.07 0.32 11.28
N SER A 81 -10.09 0.86 11.93
CA SER A 81 -11.50 0.58 11.61
C SER A 81 -11.93 1.18 10.26
N ASP A 82 -11.24 2.22 9.81
CA ASP A 82 -11.42 2.85 8.50
C ASP A 82 -10.04 3.35 8.02
N PRO A 83 -9.17 2.45 7.53
CA PRO A 83 -7.89 2.83 6.97
C PRO A 83 -8.13 3.64 5.70
N VAL A 84 -8.18 4.96 5.89
CA VAL A 84 -8.22 5.92 4.81
C VAL A 84 -6.79 6.40 4.63
N PRO A 85 -6.28 6.46 3.41
CA PRO A 85 -5.08 7.23 3.14
C PRO A 85 -5.35 8.67 3.56
N GLN A 86 -4.75 9.16 4.66
CA GLN A 86 -5.03 10.51 5.19
C GLN A 86 -4.03 11.55 4.64
N PRO A 87 -4.49 12.72 4.17
CA PRO A 87 -5.88 13.13 3.98
C PRO A 87 -6.30 12.93 2.51
N GLY A 88 -6.93 11.80 2.18
CA GLY A 88 -7.23 11.42 0.80
C GLY A 88 -5.95 11.14 0.01
N ALA A 89 -5.13 10.23 0.51
CA ALA A 89 -3.93 9.84 -0.20
C ALA A 89 -4.33 9.05 -1.45
N ASN A 90 -3.80 9.53 -2.54
CA ASN A 90 -4.08 9.07 -3.88
C ASN A 90 -3.48 7.68 -4.03
N ILE A 91 -3.86 6.98 -5.11
CA ILE A 91 -3.05 5.84 -5.56
C ILE A 91 -1.57 6.27 -5.60
N GLY A 92 -0.71 5.51 -4.91
CA GLY A 92 0.72 5.76 -4.74
C GLY A 92 1.13 6.41 -3.43
N ASP A 93 0.20 6.88 -2.60
CA ASP A 93 0.49 7.47 -1.30
C ASP A 93 0.39 6.40 -0.17
N MET A 94 1.28 6.51 0.81
CA MET A 94 1.31 5.60 1.97
C MET A 94 0.20 5.93 2.98
N PHE A 95 -0.34 4.90 3.61
CA PHE A 95 -1.35 4.99 4.65
C PHE A 95 -1.17 3.92 5.73
N GLN A 96 -1.74 4.18 6.91
CA GLN A 96 -1.71 3.25 8.04
C GLN A 96 -2.79 2.18 7.89
N ILE A 97 -2.42 0.91 8.04
CA ILE A 97 -3.36 -0.21 8.17
C ILE A 97 -3.77 -0.43 9.61
N GLY A 98 -2.85 -0.20 10.56
CA GLY A 98 -3.09 -0.47 11.97
C GLY A 98 -1.82 -0.43 12.80
N MET A 99 -1.96 -0.82 14.06
CA MET A 99 -0.86 -0.96 15.02
C MET A 99 -0.41 -2.42 15.07
N PHE A 100 0.91 -2.64 15.03
CA PHE A 100 1.54 -3.93 15.27
C PHE A 100 2.30 -3.88 16.59
N THR A 101 2.10 -4.89 17.43
CA THR A 101 2.83 -5.08 18.69
C THR A 101 3.60 -6.39 18.61
N HIS A 102 4.92 -6.34 18.81
CA HIS A 102 5.72 -7.50 19.13
C HIS A 102 5.95 -7.59 20.63
N ARG A 103 5.35 -8.61 21.25
CA ARG A 103 5.63 -9.00 22.63
C ARG A 103 6.87 -9.89 22.62
N ASN A 104 8.03 -9.29 22.79
CA ASN A 104 9.30 -10.00 22.81
C ASN A 104 9.64 -10.43 24.24
N GLN A 105 9.62 -11.73 24.51
CA GLN A 105 9.94 -12.33 25.80
C GLN A 105 11.02 -13.38 25.64
N SER A 106 11.84 -13.59 26.68
CA SER A 106 12.81 -14.68 26.64
C SER A 106 12.10 -16.05 26.61
N ILE A 107 12.38 -16.82 25.56
CA ILE A 107 11.87 -18.18 25.39
C ILE A 107 13.01 -19.19 25.24
N ASN A 108 12.69 -20.47 25.38
CA ASN A 108 13.63 -21.55 25.13
C ASN A 108 14.03 -21.60 23.65
N ALA A 109 15.32 -21.78 23.38
CA ALA A 109 15.84 -21.87 22.01
C ALA A 109 15.11 -22.93 21.18
N GLY A 110 14.78 -22.59 19.94
CA GLY A 110 14.07 -23.47 19.00
C GLY A 110 12.56 -23.57 19.24
N THR A 111 12.00 -22.71 20.09
CA THR A 111 10.54 -22.66 20.34
C THR A 111 9.81 -21.50 19.68
N SER A 112 10.54 -20.65 18.96
CA SER A 112 9.98 -19.55 18.17
C SER A 112 9.39 -20.00 16.84
N ILE A 113 8.61 -19.11 16.22
CA ILE A 113 8.26 -19.20 14.81
C ILE A 113 9.39 -18.61 13.96
N ASN A 114 9.44 -18.98 12.68
CA ASN A 114 10.25 -18.33 11.65
C ASN A 114 9.40 -17.44 10.74
N SER A 115 8.11 -17.75 10.62
CA SER A 115 7.19 -16.91 9.83
C SER A 115 5.73 -17.14 10.23
N VAL A 116 4.88 -16.18 9.86
CA VAL A 116 3.42 -16.20 9.97
C VAL A 116 2.82 -15.28 8.90
N GLN A 117 1.55 -15.47 8.56
CA GLN A 117 0.84 -14.63 7.60
C GLN A 117 -0.26 -13.81 8.28
N LEU A 118 -0.32 -12.50 7.98
CA LEU A 118 -1.47 -11.67 8.34
C LEU A 118 -2.48 -11.70 7.20
N SER A 119 -3.69 -12.17 7.47
CA SER A 119 -4.83 -12.09 6.58
C SER A 119 -5.68 -10.88 6.94
N LEU A 120 -5.74 -9.88 6.06
CA LEU A 120 -6.64 -8.73 6.16
C LEU A 120 -7.80 -8.93 5.17
N THR A 121 -9.03 -8.97 5.66
CA THR A 121 -10.23 -9.03 4.82
C THR A 121 -11.03 -7.74 4.95
N ALA A 122 -11.33 -7.07 3.84
CA ALA A 122 -12.02 -5.79 3.84
C ALA A 122 -12.83 -5.56 2.56
N ASP A 123 -13.89 -4.77 2.68
CA ASP A 123 -14.55 -4.16 1.53
C ASP A 123 -13.70 -3.01 0.99
N VAL A 124 -13.78 -2.79 -0.32
CA VAL A 124 -12.99 -1.76 -1.01
C VAL A 124 -13.93 -0.71 -1.60
N LEU A 125 -13.68 0.54 -1.28
CA LEU A 125 -14.38 1.69 -1.86
C LEU A 125 -13.41 2.47 -2.75
N LEU A 126 -13.90 2.88 -3.92
CA LEU A 126 -13.24 3.81 -4.82
C LEU A 126 -14.07 5.10 -4.87
N ASP A 127 -13.46 6.22 -4.50
CA ASP A 127 -14.11 7.53 -4.45
C ASP A 127 -15.42 7.50 -3.64
N GLY A 128 -15.39 6.79 -2.51
CA GLY A 128 -16.54 6.61 -1.60
C GLY A 128 -17.63 5.65 -2.10
N THR A 129 -17.42 4.99 -3.25
CA THR A 129 -18.35 3.99 -3.79
C THR A 129 -17.79 2.59 -3.57
N THR A 130 -18.55 1.70 -2.95
CA THR A 130 -18.17 0.29 -2.81
C THR A 130 -17.97 -0.36 -4.18
N VAL A 131 -16.74 -0.75 -4.47
CA VAL A 131 -16.36 -1.48 -5.70
C VAL A 131 -16.19 -2.97 -5.44
N ILE A 132 -15.85 -3.33 -4.20
CA ILE A 132 -15.84 -4.70 -3.67
C ILE A 132 -16.57 -4.70 -2.32
N GLY A 133 -17.64 -5.49 -2.15
CA GLY A 133 -18.52 -5.42 -0.97
C GLY A 133 -18.82 -6.76 -0.29
N ASN A 134 -17.92 -7.74 -0.43
CA ASN A 134 -18.04 -9.06 0.22
C ASN A 134 -16.72 -9.50 0.89
N GLY A 135 -15.85 -8.55 1.23
CA GLY A 135 -14.51 -8.83 1.76
C GLY A 135 -13.55 -9.37 0.69
N LEU A 136 -12.59 -8.55 0.29
CA LEU A 136 -11.38 -8.98 -0.41
C LEU A 136 -10.34 -9.36 0.64
N ASN A 137 -9.68 -10.52 0.45
CA ASN A 137 -8.64 -11.01 1.35
C ASN A 137 -7.25 -10.67 0.80
N PHE A 138 -6.46 -9.99 1.62
CA PHE A 138 -5.07 -9.66 1.39
C PHE A 138 -4.20 -10.44 2.38
N LEU A 139 -3.12 -11.07 1.91
CA LEU A 139 -2.16 -11.78 2.75
C LEU A 139 -0.82 -11.05 2.76
N PHE A 140 -0.25 -10.88 3.94
CA PHE A 140 1.07 -10.31 4.14
C PHE A 140 1.95 -11.31 4.90
N ASP A 141 3.16 -11.53 4.42
CA ASP A 141 4.12 -12.43 5.05
C ASP A 141 4.95 -11.67 6.10
N PHE A 142 5.02 -12.25 7.29
CA PHE A 142 5.86 -11.78 8.39
C PHE A 142 6.92 -12.84 8.64
N ASP A 143 8.17 -12.52 8.33
CA ASP A 143 9.33 -13.32 8.70
C ASP A 143 9.81 -12.89 10.09
N HIS A 144 10.04 -13.88 10.96
CA HIS A 144 10.50 -13.69 12.33
C HIS A 144 11.90 -14.27 12.50
N ASN A 145 12.76 -13.51 13.16
CA ASN A 145 14.06 -13.97 13.61
C ASN A 145 14.19 -13.74 15.11
N GLU A 146 13.95 -14.81 15.87
CA GLU A 146 14.25 -14.87 17.30
C GLU A 146 15.76 -15.02 17.49
N THR A 147 16.39 -13.99 18.00
CA THR A 147 17.84 -13.96 18.18
C THR A 147 18.26 -14.67 19.46
N SER A 148 19.57 -14.87 19.63
CA SER A 148 20.08 -15.46 20.87
C SER A 148 20.25 -14.38 21.92
N ASN A 149 19.65 -14.56 23.10
CA ASN A 149 19.71 -13.60 24.21
C ASN A 149 21.07 -13.55 24.93
N VAL A 150 22.16 -13.93 24.26
CA VAL A 150 23.52 -13.91 24.80
C VAL A 150 24.21 -12.59 24.45
N SER A 151 24.92 -11.96 25.38
CA SER A 151 25.62 -10.69 25.14
C SER A 151 26.51 -10.73 23.89
N ASN A 152 26.60 -9.59 23.16
CA ASN A 152 27.44 -9.39 21.96
C ASN A 152 26.88 -10.00 20.66
N CYS A 153 25.57 -9.88 20.43
CA CYS A 153 24.93 -10.23 19.17
C CYS A 153 25.48 -9.39 18.01
N ALA A 154 25.61 -10.01 16.83
CA ALA A 154 26.33 -9.46 15.69
C ALA A 154 25.56 -8.41 14.87
N PHE A 155 24.30 -8.13 15.23
CA PHE A 155 23.43 -7.27 14.42
C PHE A 155 23.64 -5.78 14.72
N PRO A 156 23.49 -4.90 13.71
CA PRO A 156 23.35 -3.47 13.96
C PRO A 156 22.10 -3.29 14.83
N ASP A 157 22.34 -2.80 16.03
CA ASP A 157 21.32 -2.49 17.00
C ASP A 157 21.05 -0.97 16.91
N PRO A 158 19.99 -0.56 16.19
CA PRO A 158 19.64 0.86 16.09
C PRO A 158 19.12 1.43 17.43
N ASN A 159 18.70 0.56 18.36
CA ASN A 159 18.02 0.92 19.60
C ASN A 159 18.94 0.93 20.83
N ASN A 160 20.22 0.55 20.64
CA ASN A 160 21.21 0.42 21.69
C ASN A 160 20.82 -0.64 22.76
N SER A 161 19.97 -1.61 22.38
CA SER A 161 19.59 -2.83 23.09
C SER A 161 20.29 -4.10 22.57
N ASN A 162 20.79 -4.93 23.49
CA ASN A 162 21.48 -6.15 23.08
C ASN A 162 20.49 -7.22 22.60
N CYS A 163 20.71 -7.71 21.37
CA CYS A 163 20.06 -8.91 20.84
C CYS A 163 18.56 -8.73 20.60
N ASP A 164 18.21 -7.66 19.89
CA ASP A 164 16.84 -7.44 19.44
C ASP A 164 16.38 -8.53 18.49
N ASP A 165 15.14 -8.96 18.69
CA ASP A 165 14.42 -9.77 17.73
C ASP A 165 13.95 -8.93 16.55
N ILE A 166 13.90 -9.57 15.39
CA ILE A 166 13.69 -8.90 14.12
C ILE A 166 12.45 -9.46 13.44
N VAL A 167 11.53 -8.57 13.10
CA VAL A 167 10.37 -8.87 12.27
C VAL A 167 10.57 -8.18 10.93
N THR A 168 10.46 -8.93 9.83
CA THR A 168 10.48 -8.37 8.48
C THR A 168 9.14 -8.63 7.83
N VAL A 169 8.55 -7.60 7.23
CA VAL A 169 7.27 -7.73 6.54
C VAL A 169 7.47 -7.61 5.03
N THR A 170 6.80 -8.50 4.29
CA THR A 170 6.82 -8.50 2.84
C THR A 170 5.43 -8.75 2.29
N SER A 171 5.12 -8.03 1.21
CA SER A 171 3.94 -8.27 0.40
C SER A 171 3.97 -9.65 -0.26
N ASN A 172 2.82 -10.35 -0.23
CA ASN A 172 2.65 -11.64 -0.89
C ASN A 172 1.98 -11.41 -2.25
N ASN A 173 2.78 -11.46 -3.31
CA ASN A 173 2.41 -11.18 -4.71
C ASN A 173 1.20 -11.97 -5.28
N LEU A 174 0.55 -12.85 -4.50
CA LEU A 174 -0.53 -13.75 -4.95
C LEU A 174 -1.96 -13.28 -4.61
N THR A 175 -2.15 -12.44 -3.59
CA THR A 175 -3.51 -12.10 -3.08
C THR A 175 -3.81 -10.61 -3.04
N GLU A 176 -2.90 -9.79 -3.56
CA GLU A 176 -2.92 -8.35 -3.33
C GLU A 176 -3.65 -7.55 -4.40
N THR A 177 -4.13 -8.19 -5.47
CA THR A 177 -4.70 -7.50 -6.63
C THR A 177 -6.22 -7.67 -6.78
N PHE A 178 -6.87 -6.63 -7.28
CA PHE A 178 -8.24 -6.70 -7.77
C PHE A 178 -8.44 -5.83 -9.01
N ASN A 179 -9.40 -6.22 -9.84
CA ASN A 179 -9.71 -5.52 -11.08
C ASN A 179 -11.02 -4.75 -10.95
N TYR A 180 -11.01 -3.47 -11.29
CA TYR A 180 -12.20 -2.63 -11.40
C TYR A 180 -12.11 -1.72 -12.63
N ASN A 181 -13.13 -1.74 -13.49
CA ASN A 181 -13.18 -0.99 -14.75
C ASN A 181 -11.89 -1.10 -15.61
N ASN A 182 -11.39 -2.33 -15.79
CA ASN A 182 -10.16 -2.63 -16.55
C ASN A 182 -8.87 -2.01 -15.99
N THR A 183 -8.89 -1.55 -14.74
CA THR A 183 -7.70 -1.13 -14.00
C THR A 183 -7.43 -2.18 -12.93
N GLU A 184 -6.20 -2.67 -12.87
CA GLU A 184 -5.74 -3.55 -11.81
C GLU A 184 -5.17 -2.68 -10.69
N TYR A 185 -5.63 -2.94 -9.46
CA TYR A 185 -5.19 -2.27 -8.25
C TYR A 185 -4.49 -3.28 -7.35
N THR A 186 -3.44 -2.85 -6.66
CA THR A 186 -2.68 -3.69 -5.73
C THR A 186 -2.59 -3.02 -4.36
N LEU A 187 -2.79 -3.75 -3.27
CA LEU A 187 -2.48 -3.31 -1.91
C LEU A 187 -1.12 -3.87 -1.48
N GLU A 188 -0.13 -3.01 -1.29
CA GLU A 188 1.21 -3.39 -0.90
C GLU A 188 1.50 -2.98 0.55
N ILE A 189 2.00 -3.90 1.38
CA ILE A 189 2.54 -3.55 2.71
C ILE A 189 3.98 -3.06 2.53
N ASN A 190 4.26 -1.85 2.97
CA ASN A 190 5.56 -1.23 2.74
C ASN A 190 6.54 -1.54 3.88
N GLY A 191 6.03 -1.61 5.12
CA GLY A 191 6.86 -1.75 6.30
C GLY A 191 6.22 -1.20 7.56
N PHE A 192 7.08 -0.79 8.47
CA PHE A 192 6.78 -0.26 9.79
C PHE A 192 7.21 1.20 9.88
N LEU A 193 6.39 2.01 10.53
CA LEU A 193 6.72 3.35 10.98
C LEU A 193 6.78 3.35 12.51
N ASP A 194 7.96 3.67 13.04
CA ASP A 194 8.15 3.91 14.48
C ASP A 194 7.51 5.26 14.85
N GLU A 195 6.58 5.26 15.81
CA GLU A 195 5.87 6.47 16.24
C GLU A 195 6.76 7.47 16.98
N ASP A 196 7.74 7.00 17.74
CA ASP A 196 8.59 7.84 18.57
C ASP A 196 9.65 8.54 17.71
N THR A 197 10.20 7.83 16.73
CA THR A 197 11.28 8.35 15.89
C THR A 197 10.82 8.83 14.51
N ASN A 198 9.59 8.49 14.10
CA ASN A 198 9.03 8.72 12.77
C ASN A 198 9.93 8.15 11.65
N GLN A 199 10.65 7.07 11.95
CA GLN A 199 11.50 6.38 10.98
C GLN A 199 10.74 5.22 10.36
N PHE A 200 10.79 5.17 9.03
CA PHE A 200 10.19 4.10 8.25
C PHE A 200 11.24 3.03 7.89
N THR A 201 10.88 1.76 8.05
CA THR A 201 11.74 0.60 7.81
C THR A 201 10.91 -0.63 7.46
N ASN A 202 11.43 -1.54 6.65
CA ASN A 202 10.78 -2.84 6.42
C ASN A 202 11.16 -3.90 7.48
N GLN A 203 12.07 -3.55 8.39
CA GLN A 203 12.50 -4.38 9.51
C GLN A 203 12.19 -3.70 10.83
N PHE A 204 11.48 -4.39 11.71
CA PHE A 204 11.17 -3.94 13.05
C PHE A 204 12.06 -4.67 14.05
N PHE A 205 12.82 -3.90 14.83
CA PHE A 205 13.71 -4.40 15.87
C PHE A 205 13.06 -4.20 17.22
N SER A 206 13.08 -5.23 18.06
CA SER A 206 12.31 -5.28 19.29
C SER A 206 13.13 -5.80 20.45
N ALA A 207 13.24 -5.00 21.50
CA ALA A 207 14.04 -5.35 22.67
C ALA A 207 13.39 -6.46 23.50
N GLU A 208 14.24 -7.32 24.07
CA GLU A 208 13.86 -8.42 24.96
C GLU A 208 13.11 -7.95 26.22
N GLY A 209 12.11 -8.73 26.64
CA GLY A 209 11.40 -8.58 27.91
C GLY A 209 10.33 -7.49 27.91
N GLY A 210 9.85 -7.06 26.75
CA GLY A 210 8.92 -5.95 26.61
C GLY A 210 7.92 -6.11 25.47
N ASN A 211 7.04 -5.12 25.36
CA ASN A 211 6.15 -4.95 24.23
C ASN A 211 6.70 -3.79 23.41
N ASN A 212 6.87 -4.02 22.12
CA ASN A 212 7.41 -3.04 21.18
C ASN A 212 6.36 -2.82 20.11
N GLU A 213 6.09 -1.56 19.76
CA GLU A 213 4.99 -1.19 18.86
C GLU A 213 5.50 -0.45 17.62
N ALA A 214 4.81 -0.63 16.51
CA ALA A 214 5.02 0.14 15.28
C ALA A 214 3.74 0.20 14.45
N ILE A 215 3.59 1.29 13.70
CA ILE A 215 2.50 1.44 12.75
C ILE A 215 2.81 0.63 11.49
N VAL A 216 1.85 -0.17 11.02
CA VAL A 216 1.94 -0.87 9.75
C VAL A 216 1.51 0.07 8.62
N MET A 217 2.41 0.30 7.67
CA MET A 217 2.17 1.19 6.53
C MET A 217 1.99 0.40 5.24
N ALA A 218 1.07 0.86 4.40
CA ALA A 218 0.76 0.29 3.10
C ALA A 218 0.49 1.34 2.03
N THR A 219 0.45 0.92 0.78
CA THR A 219 0.17 1.77 -0.38
C THR A 219 -0.75 1.03 -1.35
N PHE A 220 -1.70 1.75 -1.94
CA PHE A 220 -2.40 1.26 -3.12
C PHE A 220 -1.65 1.66 -4.39
N THR A 221 -1.37 0.71 -5.27
CA THR A 221 -0.84 0.97 -6.62
C THR A 221 -1.89 0.61 -7.68
N SER A 222 -1.75 1.16 -8.88
CA SER A 222 -2.63 0.80 -10.01
C SER A 222 -1.85 0.69 -11.31
N GLU A 223 -2.13 -0.35 -12.09
CA GLU A 223 -1.65 -0.47 -13.45
C GLU A 223 -2.80 -0.20 -14.44
N ILE A 224 -2.62 0.84 -15.28
CA ILE A 224 -3.50 1.08 -16.41
C ILE A 224 -2.94 0.28 -17.60
N PRO A 225 -3.67 -0.68 -18.19
CA PRO A 225 -3.21 -1.34 -19.40
C PRO A 225 -2.97 -0.27 -20.47
N GLY A 226 -1.73 -0.22 -20.99
CA GLY A 226 -1.26 0.85 -21.87
C GLY A 226 -2.27 1.18 -22.96
N VAL A 227 -2.86 2.38 -22.88
CA VAL A 227 -3.81 2.85 -23.89
C VAL A 227 -3.07 2.89 -25.23
N PRO A 228 -3.56 2.23 -26.29
CA PRO A 228 -3.01 2.39 -27.62
C PRO A 228 -3.07 3.88 -27.95
N LEU A 229 -1.90 4.52 -28.13
CA LEU A 229 -1.79 5.94 -28.47
C LEU A 229 -2.90 6.30 -29.45
N PRO A 230 -3.82 7.22 -29.11
CA PRO A 230 -4.96 7.48 -29.96
C PRO A 230 -4.45 7.83 -31.35
N ALA A 231 -5.12 7.31 -32.38
CA ALA A 231 -4.84 7.63 -33.78
C ALA A 231 -4.79 9.15 -34.05
N ALA A 232 -5.20 9.99 -33.10
CA ALA A 232 -4.92 11.42 -33.00
C ALA A 232 -3.46 11.79 -33.32
N GLY A 233 -2.46 11.02 -32.90
CA GLY A 233 -1.05 11.27 -33.26
C GLY A 233 -0.82 11.16 -34.77
N TRP A 234 -1.38 10.11 -35.38
CA TRP A 234 -1.35 9.90 -36.83
C TRP A 234 -2.22 10.90 -37.59
N LEU A 235 -3.37 11.29 -37.06
CA LEU A 235 -4.26 12.29 -37.64
C LEU A 235 -3.66 13.70 -37.58
N LEU A 236 -2.93 14.04 -36.52
CA LEU A 236 -2.17 15.28 -36.42
C LEU A 236 -1.05 15.31 -37.47
N LEU A 237 -0.26 14.23 -37.57
CA LEU A 237 0.80 14.11 -38.57
C LEU A 237 0.25 14.13 -40.00
N ALA A 238 -0.86 13.43 -40.26
CA ALA A 238 -1.54 13.45 -41.55
C ALA A 238 -2.16 14.82 -41.86
N GLY A 239 -2.72 15.50 -40.87
CA GLY A 239 -3.29 16.85 -41.00
C GLY A 239 -2.21 17.89 -41.32
N VAL A 240 -1.10 17.88 -40.58
CA VAL A 240 0.06 18.76 -40.82
C VAL A 240 0.72 18.44 -42.16
N GLY A 241 0.90 17.16 -42.48
CA GLY A 241 1.43 16.71 -43.77
C GLY A 241 0.55 17.11 -44.96
N GLY A 242 -0.78 16.99 -44.81
CA GLY A 242 -1.75 17.42 -45.82
C GLY A 242 -1.72 18.93 -46.08
N LEU A 243 -1.63 19.74 -45.02
CA LEU A 243 -1.51 21.20 -45.13
C LEU A 243 -0.20 21.63 -45.82
N ALA A 244 0.91 20.96 -45.54
CA ALA A 244 2.19 21.21 -46.21
C ALA A 244 2.14 20.85 -47.71
N ALA A 245 1.48 19.75 -48.06
CA ALA A 245 1.31 19.32 -49.46
C ALA A 245 0.46 20.30 -50.28
N VAL A 246 -0.64 20.82 -49.70
CA VAL A 246 -1.48 21.84 -50.35
C VAL A 246 -0.72 23.14 -50.57
N ARG A 247 0.14 23.54 -49.61
CA ARG A 247 0.97 24.76 -49.73
C ARG A 247 2.02 24.66 -50.83
N ARG A 248 2.56 23.46 -51.10
CA ARG A 248 3.50 23.23 -52.22
C ARG A 248 2.81 23.33 -53.57
N LYS A 249 1.59 22.79 -53.73
CA LYS A 249 0.85 22.87 -54.99
C LYS A 249 0.48 24.29 -55.42
N LYS A 250 0.23 25.20 -54.47
CA LYS A 250 -0.07 26.62 -54.78
C LYS A 250 1.13 27.45 -55.22
N LYS A 251 2.36 26.93 -55.11
CA LYS A 251 3.58 27.67 -55.52
C LYS A 251 4.02 27.37 -56.96
N THR A 252 3.37 26.40 -57.61
CA THR A 252 3.71 25.92 -58.97
C THR A 252 2.59 26.22 -59.99
N ALA A 253 1.56 26.97 -59.59
CA ALA A 253 0.49 27.45 -60.47
C ALA A 253 0.57 28.98 -60.61
#